data_AF-A0A0D0I623-F1
#
_entry.id   AF-A0A0D0I623-F1
#
_cell.length_a   1.000
_cell.length_b   1.000
_cell.length_c   1.000
_cell.angle_alpha   90.00
_cell.angle_beta   90.00
_cell.angle_gamma   90.00
#
_symmetry.space_group_name_H-M   'P 1'
#
loop_
_entity.id
_entity.type
_entity.pdbx_description
1 polymer ?
#
loop_
_entity_poly.entity_id
_entity_poly.type
_entity_poly.pdbx_seq_one_letter_code
_entity_poly.pdbx_strand_id
1 'polypeptide(L)'
;MEITTSTSTQRFSHKPTHEEKKNLHFEVKTITVEQLYHHVINGGAFNNIYDLKGTFMFKGKGIKTDHYIGTQTINIDLDHQTETMEKCYGRVTDRPTICYTTSSNGKVNEKTGIVEYAYRFIYVLDTILQGKESYKELYNLICTRNRLNYDQRASNPYQNMFGCANCESRYTAKVYSVNKFGLEHQTTINNNQEVKKCKSNNMATTPQHNIIGSAPFIDKHFYDDFQAQDFKTIISKYKDRLRNVQMSRIPFVSDDEMMIELPTDFYEIRRLFEVKGKDKGRCKRVVYGQHRKRKLFHNLMIRRLITEDLSPTELLYDLCYEMEYYIDNTNTAHPITKRDLLSIVGSAMEADLDTFRQSYKRPRERMVNRRYAERHGMTKRAVANKANAERHRVKKEELYARIGELYDCSLGNKENLAILAEYGIDISIDTLKRFKKENGLTRKYAKRRSSKSESDAA
;
A
#
# COMPACT_ATOMS: atom_id res chain seq x y z
N MET A 1 -11.10 20.11 28.03
CA MET A 1 -11.70 19.28 26.97
C MET A 1 -11.36 17.82 27.24
N GLU A 2 -12.35 16.94 27.13
CA GLU A 2 -12.14 15.48 27.11
C GLU A 2 -12.01 14.98 25.67
N ILE A 3 -11.12 14.01 25.48
CA ILE A 3 -10.87 13.35 24.21
C ILE A 3 -10.91 11.84 24.40
N THR A 4 -11.38 11.12 23.39
CA THR A 4 -11.26 9.67 23.33
C THR A 4 -9.99 9.29 22.58
N THR A 5 -9.17 8.42 23.16
CA THR A 5 -7.92 7.94 22.54
C THR A 5 -7.52 6.60 23.14
N SER A 6 -6.67 5.84 22.46
CA SER A 6 -6.08 4.62 23.03
C SER A 6 -4.76 4.92 23.71
N THR A 7 -4.67 4.71 25.02
CA THR A 7 -3.42 4.90 25.79
C THR A 7 -2.81 3.57 26.17
N SER A 8 -1.48 3.45 26.10
CA SER A 8 -0.79 2.24 26.55
C SER A 8 -0.86 2.07 28.06
N THR A 9 -0.85 0.82 28.54
CA THR A 9 -0.72 0.54 29.98
C THR A 9 0.75 0.58 30.43
N GLN A 10 1.69 0.36 29.51
CA GLN A 10 3.13 0.46 29.75
C GLN A 10 3.66 1.87 29.49
N ARG A 11 4.80 2.21 30.13
CA ARG A 11 5.56 3.45 29.96
C ARG A 11 7.04 3.13 29.76
N PHE A 12 7.74 3.97 29.00
CA PHE A 12 9.16 3.76 28.66
C PHE A 12 9.97 5.03 28.91
N SER A 13 11.11 4.89 29.60
CA SER A 13 12.10 5.95 29.76
C SER A 13 13.12 6.00 28.61
N HIS A 14 13.10 5.01 27.72
CA HIS A 14 14.00 4.85 26.57
C HIS A 14 13.21 4.60 25.28
N LYS A 15 13.92 4.58 24.15
CA LYS A 15 13.34 4.18 22.85
C LYS A 15 12.91 2.71 22.92
N PRO A 16 11.62 2.38 22.78
CA PRO A 16 11.18 0.99 22.94
C PRO A 16 11.81 0.07 21.89
N THR A 17 12.29 -1.08 22.36
CA THR A 17 12.81 -2.18 21.55
C THR A 17 11.71 -2.84 20.73
N HIS A 18 12.09 -3.66 19.75
CA HIS A 18 11.12 -4.39 18.93
C HIS A 18 10.22 -5.32 19.78
N GLU A 19 10.77 -5.94 20.81
CA GLU A 19 10.05 -6.88 21.65
C GLU A 19 9.08 -6.18 22.62
N GLU A 20 9.50 -5.05 23.20
CA GLU A 20 8.62 -4.18 23.99
C GLU A 20 7.43 -3.67 23.15
N LYS A 21 7.67 -3.33 21.88
CA LYS A 21 6.61 -2.91 20.96
C LYS A 21 5.60 -4.01 20.65
N LYS A 22 6.02 -5.27 20.57
CA LYS A 22 5.11 -6.41 20.33
C LYS A 22 4.18 -6.69 21.51
N ASN A 23 4.65 -6.40 22.72
CA ASN A 23 3.95 -6.68 23.98
C ASN A 23 3.25 -5.43 24.55
N LEU A 24 3.06 -4.39 23.72
CA LEU A 24 2.41 -3.15 24.11
C LEU A 24 0.88 -3.30 24.15
N HIS A 25 0.30 -3.02 25.30
CA HIS A 25 -1.14 -3.11 25.54
C HIS A 25 -1.73 -1.72 25.60
N PHE A 26 -2.95 -1.57 25.09
CA PHE A 26 -3.71 -0.33 25.02
C PHE A 26 -5.09 -0.50 25.62
N GLU A 27 -5.67 0.62 26.03
CA GLU A 27 -7.06 0.73 26.44
C GLU A 27 -7.63 2.02 25.84
N VAL A 28 -8.83 1.94 25.26
CA VAL A 28 -9.55 3.13 24.77
C VAL A 28 -10.17 3.84 25.96
N LYS A 29 -9.78 5.10 26.18
CA LYS A 29 -10.25 5.92 27.30
C LYS A 29 -10.71 7.27 26.82
N THR A 30 -11.70 7.81 27.52
CA THR A 30 -11.97 9.25 27.51
C THR A 30 -11.15 9.88 28.62
N ILE A 31 -10.25 10.78 28.25
CA ILE A 31 -9.31 11.45 29.16
C ILE A 31 -9.27 12.94 28.83
N THR A 32 -8.82 13.76 29.78
CA THR A 32 -8.54 15.17 29.48
C THR A 32 -7.31 15.30 28.61
N VAL A 33 -7.20 16.40 27.85
CA VAL A 33 -5.99 16.69 27.07
C VAL A 33 -4.74 16.77 27.96
N GLU A 34 -4.88 17.30 29.16
CA GLU A 34 -3.81 17.36 30.16
C GLU A 34 -3.38 15.96 30.64
N GLN A 35 -4.33 15.03 30.83
CA GLN A 35 -4.02 13.64 31.12
C GLN A 35 -3.28 12.97 29.96
N LEU A 36 -3.64 13.25 28.70
CA LEU A 36 -2.88 12.78 27.54
C LEU A 36 -1.46 13.37 27.54
N TYR A 37 -1.31 14.66 27.82
CA TYR A 37 0.00 15.32 27.95
C TYR A 37 0.88 14.61 28.97
N HIS A 38 0.39 14.44 30.21
CA HIS A 38 1.11 13.73 31.25
C HIS A 38 1.38 12.27 30.90
N HIS A 39 0.49 11.61 30.17
CA HIS A 39 0.73 10.24 29.71
C HIS A 39 1.95 10.18 28.77
N VAL A 40 2.05 11.07 27.79
CA VAL A 40 3.16 11.06 26.83
C VAL A 40 4.48 11.52 27.43
N ILE A 41 4.51 12.57 28.25
CA ILE A 41 5.77 13.05 28.86
C ILE A 41 6.29 12.14 29.98
N ASN A 42 5.49 11.17 30.42
CA ASN A 42 5.92 10.10 31.31
C ASN A 42 6.27 8.81 30.56
N GLY A 43 6.50 8.88 29.25
CA GLY A 43 6.93 7.74 28.44
C GLY A 43 5.81 6.81 27.99
N GLY A 44 4.54 7.18 28.20
CA GLY A 44 3.39 6.44 27.72
C GLY A 44 3.25 6.54 26.21
N ALA A 45 2.87 5.45 25.56
CA ALA A 45 2.48 5.45 24.17
C ALA A 45 0.97 5.69 24.04
N PHE A 46 0.55 6.22 22.89
CA PHE A 46 -0.86 6.34 22.56
C PHE A 46 -1.09 6.08 21.08
N ASN A 47 -2.35 5.86 20.74
CA ASN A 47 -2.84 5.70 19.38
C ASN A 47 -4.27 6.27 19.34
N ASN A 48 -4.82 6.33 18.12
CA ASN A 48 -6.15 6.81 17.80
C ASN A 48 -7.27 5.93 18.41
N ILE A 49 -8.51 6.13 17.97
CA ILE A 49 -9.71 5.50 18.56
C ILE A 49 -10.01 4.19 17.85
N TYR A 50 -10.26 3.14 18.62
CA TYR A 50 -10.59 1.81 18.12
C TYR A 50 -11.84 1.25 18.79
N ASP A 51 -12.61 0.40 18.11
CA ASP A 51 -13.79 -0.30 18.66
C ASP A 51 -13.42 -1.57 19.45
N LEU A 52 -12.29 -1.53 20.16
CA LEU A 52 -11.77 -2.65 20.95
C LEU A 52 -12.10 -2.46 22.43
N LYS A 53 -12.57 -3.54 23.07
CA LYS A 53 -13.01 -3.53 24.47
C LYS A 53 -11.90 -3.97 25.42
N GLY A 54 -11.84 -3.33 26.58
CA GLY A 54 -10.87 -3.64 27.63
C GLY A 54 -9.43 -3.35 27.20
N THR A 55 -8.50 -4.07 27.83
CA THR A 55 -7.07 -4.00 27.47
C THR A 55 -6.79 -4.89 26.26
N PHE A 56 -6.20 -4.32 25.21
CA PHE A 56 -5.93 -5.03 23.95
C PHE A 56 -4.50 -4.81 23.43
N MET A 57 -4.07 -5.66 22.51
CA MET A 57 -2.84 -5.51 21.74
C MET A 57 -3.15 -5.49 20.26
N PHE A 58 -2.34 -4.80 19.47
CA PHE A 58 -2.42 -4.85 18.01
C PHE A 58 -1.72 -6.11 17.46
N LYS A 59 -2.25 -7.30 17.80
CA LYS A 59 -1.73 -8.61 17.37
C LYS A 59 -2.31 -9.06 16.03
N GLY A 60 -1.55 -8.88 14.95
CA GLY A 60 -1.90 -9.42 13.63
C GLY A 60 -2.16 -8.35 12.57
N LYS A 61 -2.14 -8.77 11.31
CA LYS A 61 -2.38 -7.87 10.18
C LYS A 61 -3.86 -7.49 10.16
N GLY A 62 -4.15 -6.18 10.08
CA GLY A 62 -5.52 -5.68 9.92
C GLY A 62 -6.17 -5.12 11.18
N ILE A 63 -5.73 -5.46 12.40
CA ILE A 63 -6.42 -4.97 13.63
C ILE A 63 -6.50 -3.44 13.66
N LYS A 64 -5.39 -2.76 13.36
CA LYS A 64 -5.35 -1.29 13.32
C LYS A 64 -6.18 -0.67 12.20
N THR A 65 -6.48 -1.39 11.12
CA THR A 65 -7.31 -0.85 10.04
C THR A 65 -8.78 -1.16 10.26
N ASP A 66 -9.07 -2.37 10.74
CA ASP A 66 -10.40 -2.95 10.77
C ASP A 66 -11.21 -2.44 11.96
N HIS A 67 -10.52 -2.10 13.05
CA HIS A 67 -11.12 -1.59 14.29
C HIS A 67 -11.02 -0.07 14.42
N TYR A 68 -10.45 0.64 13.43
CA TYR A 68 -10.25 2.07 13.51
C TYR A 68 -11.57 2.82 13.41
N ILE A 69 -11.89 3.61 14.45
CA ILE A 69 -13.08 4.47 14.47
C ILE A 69 -12.74 5.85 13.89
N GLY A 70 -11.61 6.42 14.31
CA GLY A 70 -11.26 7.82 14.01
C GLY A 70 -10.21 8.35 14.97
N THR A 71 -10.06 9.67 15.02
CA THR A 71 -9.13 10.33 15.95
C THR A 71 -9.65 11.69 16.42
N GLN A 72 -9.19 12.13 17.59
CA GLN A 72 -9.26 13.53 18.03
C GLN A 72 -7.89 14.17 18.12
N THR A 73 -6.85 13.53 17.57
CA THR A 73 -5.48 14.04 17.55
C THR A 73 -4.86 13.89 16.17
N ILE A 74 -4.20 14.94 15.69
CA ILE A 74 -3.30 14.88 14.55
C ILE A 74 -1.87 14.94 15.07
N ASN A 75 -1.12 13.87 14.82
CA ASN A 75 0.20 13.67 15.38
C ASN A 75 1.26 13.85 14.29
N ILE A 76 1.96 14.99 14.30
CA ILE A 76 3.03 15.29 13.35
C ILE A 76 4.37 14.80 13.93
N ASP A 77 4.96 13.79 13.31
CA ASP A 77 6.27 13.23 13.66
C ASP A 77 7.36 13.95 12.86
N LEU A 78 8.20 14.72 13.55
CA LEU A 78 9.27 15.53 12.95
C LEU A 78 10.61 14.90 13.32
N ASP A 79 11.04 13.93 12.51
CA ASP A 79 12.35 13.29 12.60
C ASP A 79 13.37 13.99 11.69
N HIS A 80 14.66 13.83 12.01
CA HIS A 80 15.78 14.32 11.20
C HIS A 80 15.77 15.85 10.95
N GLN A 81 15.30 16.64 11.91
CA GLN A 81 15.23 18.09 11.79
C GLN A 81 16.58 18.75 12.08
N THR A 82 16.88 19.85 11.39
CA THR A 82 18.13 20.61 11.59
C THR A 82 18.00 21.70 12.67
N GLU A 83 16.81 21.95 13.18
CA GLU A 83 16.53 22.95 14.21
C GLU A 83 15.87 22.33 15.44
N THR A 84 16.06 22.96 16.61
CA THR A 84 15.47 22.53 17.87
C THR A 84 13.94 22.63 17.86
N MET A 85 13.29 21.88 18.74
CA MET A 85 11.85 21.97 18.95
C MET A 85 11.43 23.41 19.28
N GLU A 86 12.18 24.10 20.13
CA GLU A 86 11.88 25.49 20.51
C GLU A 86 11.86 26.46 19.32
N LYS A 87 12.86 26.38 18.43
CA LYS A 87 12.93 27.22 17.24
C LYS A 87 11.77 26.95 16.30
N CYS A 88 11.48 25.66 16.04
CA CYS A 88 10.35 25.24 15.21
C CYS A 88 9.02 25.69 15.82
N TYR A 89 8.83 25.49 17.12
CA TYR A 89 7.65 25.94 17.85
C TYR A 89 7.49 27.47 17.77
N GLY A 90 8.58 28.23 17.80
CA GLY A 90 8.58 29.68 17.67
C GLY A 90 8.03 30.21 16.33
N ARG A 91 8.21 29.47 15.23
CA ARG A 91 7.83 29.88 13.87
C ARG A 91 6.49 29.36 13.37
N VAL A 92 5.90 28.34 14.00
CA VAL A 92 4.61 27.80 13.55
C VAL A 92 3.47 28.80 13.75
N THR A 93 2.60 28.89 12.75
CA THR A 93 1.40 29.73 12.75
C THR A 93 0.35 29.21 13.74
N ASP A 94 0.09 27.91 13.70
CA ASP A 94 -0.74 27.17 14.66
C ASP A 94 0.15 26.46 15.65
N ARG A 95 0.12 26.96 16.89
CA ARG A 95 0.83 26.32 17.99
C ARG A 95 0.22 24.94 18.28
N PRO A 96 1.00 23.86 18.35
CA PRO A 96 0.47 22.56 18.71
C PRO A 96 -0.14 22.59 20.11
N THR A 97 -1.11 21.71 20.35
CA THR A 97 -1.73 21.52 21.66
C THR A 97 -0.72 20.91 22.63
N ILE A 98 0.03 19.90 22.17
CA ILE A 98 1.12 19.28 22.92
C ILE A 98 2.33 19.19 22.00
N CYS A 99 3.52 19.51 22.50
CA CYS A 99 4.76 19.15 21.83
C CYS A 99 5.78 18.56 22.79
N TYR A 100 6.61 17.65 22.31
CA TYR A 100 7.68 17.05 23.10
C TYR A 100 8.80 16.49 22.22
N THR A 101 10.00 16.46 22.77
CA THR A 101 11.18 15.82 22.15
C THR A 101 11.14 14.30 22.32
N THR A 102 11.60 13.57 21.31
CA THR A 102 11.64 12.09 21.34
C THR A 102 12.97 11.58 21.88
N SER A 103 13.04 10.28 22.18
CA SER A 103 14.29 9.60 22.58
C SER A 103 15.40 9.59 21.53
N SER A 104 15.13 10.07 20.30
CA SER A 104 16.15 10.22 19.25
C SER A 104 16.58 11.67 19.06
N ASN A 105 16.08 12.61 19.87
CA ASN A 105 16.40 14.03 19.77
C ASN A 105 17.86 14.34 20.11
N GLY A 106 18.50 15.20 19.31
CA GLY A 106 19.86 15.67 19.55
C GLY A 106 20.94 14.63 19.26
N LYS A 107 20.63 13.59 18.48
CA LYS A 107 21.60 12.57 18.08
C LYS A 107 22.41 13.03 16.87
N VAL A 108 23.70 12.70 16.86
CA VAL A 108 24.57 12.93 15.71
C VAL A 108 24.28 11.87 14.65
N ASN A 109 23.99 12.30 13.42
CA ASN A 109 23.89 11.42 12.28
C ASN A 109 25.29 10.93 11.89
N GLU A 110 25.55 9.64 12.05
CA GLU A 110 26.87 9.03 11.81
C GLU A 110 27.39 9.19 10.37
N LYS A 111 26.49 9.37 9.40
CA LYS A 111 26.88 9.53 7.98
C LYS A 111 27.25 10.96 7.62
N THR A 112 26.61 11.94 8.26
CA THR A 112 26.77 13.36 7.90
C THR A 112 27.53 14.16 8.95
N GLY A 113 27.69 13.63 10.17
CA GLY A 113 28.27 14.33 11.32
C GLY A 113 27.39 15.43 11.92
N ILE A 114 26.16 15.58 11.41
CA ILE A 114 25.24 16.67 11.80
C ILE A 114 24.36 16.22 12.97
N VAL A 115 24.15 17.11 13.95
CA VAL A 115 23.17 16.89 15.02
C VAL A 115 21.76 17.03 14.44
N GLU A 116 20.95 15.98 14.61
CA GLU A 116 19.56 15.95 14.20
C GLU A 116 18.63 16.00 15.41
N TYR A 117 17.57 16.77 15.28
CA TYR A 117 16.52 16.91 16.27
C TYR A 117 15.30 16.08 15.87
N ALA A 118 14.61 15.54 16.88
CA ALA A 118 13.45 14.68 16.69
C ALA A 118 12.39 15.01 17.75
N TYR A 119 11.23 15.49 17.32
CA TYR A 119 10.16 15.93 18.21
C TYR A 119 8.78 15.73 17.56
N ARG A 120 7.72 15.81 18.36
CA ARG A 120 6.34 15.63 17.90
C ARG A 120 5.48 16.82 18.23
N PHE A 121 4.63 17.19 17.28
CA PHE A 121 3.58 18.19 17.45
C PHE A 121 2.22 17.50 17.37
N ILE A 122 1.41 17.62 18.43
CA ILE A 122 0.08 17.05 18.53
C ILE A 122 -0.94 18.19 18.50
N TYR A 123 -1.87 18.12 17.56
CA TYR A 123 -3.01 19.03 17.44
C TYR A 123 -4.28 18.30 17.88
N VAL A 124 -4.96 18.79 18.91
CA VAL A 124 -6.19 18.19 19.41
C VAL A 124 -7.41 18.80 18.70
N LEU A 125 -8.32 17.94 18.27
CA LEU A 125 -9.54 18.30 17.55
C LEU A 125 -10.75 18.28 18.50
N ASP A 126 -11.67 19.23 18.31
CA ASP A 126 -12.94 19.32 19.04
C ASP A 126 -13.93 18.17 18.74
N THR A 127 -13.70 17.46 17.64
CA THR A 127 -14.57 16.43 17.07
C THR A 127 -13.77 15.20 16.66
N ILE A 128 -14.42 14.04 16.60
CA ILE A 128 -13.80 12.82 16.08
C ILE A 128 -13.73 12.93 14.55
N LEU A 129 -12.50 13.02 14.05
CA LEU A 129 -12.19 12.92 12.62
C LEU A 129 -12.17 11.45 12.21
N GLN A 130 -13.05 11.09 11.27
CA GLN A 130 -13.15 9.74 10.74
C GLN A 130 -12.43 9.61 9.40
N GLY A 131 -11.90 8.42 9.14
CA GLY A 131 -11.31 8.07 7.86
C GLY A 131 -9.81 8.40 7.75
N LYS A 132 -9.10 7.49 7.09
CA LYS A 132 -7.66 7.61 6.85
C LYS A 132 -7.32 8.78 5.94
N GLU A 133 -8.12 9.03 4.92
CA GLU A 133 -7.85 10.10 3.97
C GLU A 133 -8.09 11.46 4.61
N SER A 134 -9.16 11.64 5.40
CA SER A 134 -9.40 12.85 6.17
C SER A 134 -8.28 13.13 7.18
N TYR A 135 -7.75 12.09 7.85
CA TYR A 135 -6.56 12.23 8.71
C TYR A 135 -5.36 12.75 7.92
N LYS A 136 -5.08 12.14 6.76
CA LYS A 136 -3.95 12.50 5.90
C LYS A 136 -4.08 13.91 5.33
N GLU A 137 -5.27 14.29 4.91
CA GLU A 137 -5.55 15.62 4.40
C GLU A 137 -5.35 16.68 5.48
N LEU A 138 -5.93 16.47 6.67
CA LEU A 138 -5.77 17.41 7.78
C LEU A 138 -4.31 17.51 8.25
N TYR A 139 -3.60 16.37 8.29
CA TYR A 139 -2.17 16.32 8.53
C TYR A 139 -1.40 17.22 7.54
N ASN A 140 -1.68 17.07 6.24
CA ASN A 140 -1.01 17.83 5.18
C ASN A 140 -1.33 19.33 5.27
N LEU A 141 -2.59 19.68 5.55
CA LEU A 141 -3.02 21.08 5.72
C LEU A 141 -2.29 21.73 6.91
N ILE A 142 -2.21 21.05 8.04
CA ILE A 142 -1.47 21.51 9.23
C ILE A 142 0.01 21.70 8.89
N CYS A 143 0.66 20.71 8.27
CA CYS A 143 2.08 20.83 7.92
C CYS A 143 2.35 21.97 6.93
N THR A 144 1.50 22.13 5.93
CA THR A 144 1.62 23.19 4.91
C THR A 144 1.48 24.57 5.54
N ARG A 145 0.44 24.78 6.36
CA ARG A 145 0.17 26.06 7.03
C ARG A 145 1.28 26.47 8.01
N ASN A 146 1.95 25.48 8.59
CA ASN A 146 3.03 25.65 9.55
C ASN A 146 4.44 25.52 8.95
N ARG A 147 4.54 25.30 7.63
CA ARG A 147 5.81 25.12 6.91
C ARG A 147 6.70 24.05 7.56
N LEU A 148 6.09 22.92 7.94
CA LEU A 148 6.78 21.82 8.59
C LEU A 148 7.34 20.86 7.53
N ASN A 149 8.58 20.41 7.73
CA ASN A 149 9.19 19.38 6.89
C ASN A 149 8.94 18.01 7.52
N TYR A 150 8.21 17.15 6.83
CA TYR A 150 7.77 15.85 7.36
C TYR A 150 7.89 14.74 6.32
N ASP A 151 8.08 13.50 6.78
CA ASP A 151 8.00 12.30 5.92
C ASP A 151 6.52 12.00 5.61
N GLN A 152 6.15 11.90 4.33
CA GLN A 152 4.80 11.52 3.91
C GLN A 152 4.32 10.18 4.51
N ARG A 153 5.24 9.29 4.92
CA ARG A 153 4.90 8.04 5.62
C ARG A 153 4.39 8.27 7.05
N ALA A 154 4.66 9.43 7.65
CA ALA A 154 4.20 9.82 8.99
C ALA A 154 2.71 10.22 9.02
N SER A 155 2.07 10.43 7.86
CA SER A 155 0.63 10.74 7.76
C SER A 155 -0.29 9.52 7.94
N ASN A 156 0.19 8.45 8.59
CA ASN A 156 -0.55 7.20 8.75
C ASN A 156 -1.24 7.16 10.12
N PRO A 157 -2.59 7.15 10.19
CA PRO A 157 -3.33 7.18 11.45
C PRO A 157 -3.16 5.93 12.31
N TYR A 158 -2.51 4.89 11.82
CA TYR A 158 -2.35 3.63 12.54
C TYR A 158 -1.05 3.58 13.35
N GLN A 159 -0.18 4.58 13.24
CA GLN A 159 1.11 4.59 13.92
C GLN A 159 0.96 4.73 15.44
N ASN A 160 1.77 3.97 16.19
CA ASN A 160 1.85 4.16 17.64
C ASN A 160 2.73 5.37 17.90
N MET A 161 2.21 6.33 18.64
CA MET A 161 2.97 7.49 19.08
C MET A 161 3.60 7.15 20.43
N PHE A 162 4.93 7.22 20.50
CA PHE A 162 5.66 6.90 21.73
C PHE A 162 6.03 8.18 22.46
N GLY A 163 5.55 8.32 23.69
CA GLY A 163 6.02 9.33 24.61
C GLY A 163 7.49 9.19 24.97
N CYS A 164 8.03 10.18 25.67
CA CYS A 164 9.39 10.17 26.19
C CYS A 164 9.39 10.74 27.60
N ALA A 165 9.93 9.99 28.57
CA ALA A 165 10.18 10.52 29.90
C ALA A 165 11.30 11.55 29.88
N ASN A 166 11.29 12.52 30.81
CA ASN A 166 12.35 13.53 31.00
C ASN A 166 12.71 14.31 29.73
N CYS A 167 11.71 14.61 28.89
CA CYS A 167 11.89 15.30 27.63
C CYS A 167 11.55 16.79 27.73
N GLU A 168 12.15 17.61 26.87
CA GLU A 168 11.65 18.96 26.62
C GLU A 168 10.23 18.85 26.07
N SER A 169 9.28 19.55 26.68
CA SER A 169 7.86 19.46 26.33
C SER A 169 7.11 20.75 26.63
N ARG A 170 5.99 20.96 25.93
CA ARG A 170 5.04 22.05 26.18
C ARG A 170 3.61 21.56 26.00
N TYR A 171 2.72 22.21 26.73
CA TYR A 171 1.27 22.00 26.68
C TYR A 171 0.57 23.35 26.56
N THR A 172 -0.45 23.41 25.71
CA THR A 172 -1.38 24.54 25.61
C THR A 172 -2.81 24.02 25.65
N ALA A 173 -3.75 24.83 26.14
CA ALA A 173 -5.17 24.47 26.16
C ALA A 173 -5.86 24.59 24.78
N LYS A 174 -5.10 24.69 23.68
CA LYS A 174 -5.65 24.90 22.33
C LYS A 174 -6.32 23.64 21.81
N VAL A 175 -7.56 23.80 21.37
CA VAL A 175 -8.34 22.79 20.67
C VAL A 175 -8.76 23.37 19.33
N TYR A 176 -8.78 22.53 18.31
CA TYR A 176 -8.99 22.95 16.94
C TYR A 176 -10.27 22.34 16.36
N SER A 177 -11.07 23.18 15.69
CA SER A 177 -12.03 22.68 14.73
C SER A 177 -11.30 22.32 13.44
N VAL A 178 -11.66 21.19 12.85
CA VAL A 178 -11.19 20.74 11.53
C VAL A 178 -11.39 21.81 10.44
N ASN A 179 -12.48 22.57 10.50
CA ASN A 179 -12.81 23.64 9.55
C ASN A 179 -11.77 24.77 9.57
N LYS A 180 -11.06 24.98 10.69
CA LYS A 180 -9.99 25.99 10.79
C LYS A 180 -8.90 25.78 9.74
N PHE A 181 -8.68 24.54 9.33
CA PHE A 181 -7.65 24.18 8.37
C PHE A 181 -8.16 24.11 6.93
N GLY A 182 -9.45 24.38 6.69
CA GLY A 182 -10.06 24.35 5.35
C GLY A 182 -10.50 22.97 4.89
N LEU A 183 -10.71 22.02 5.82
CA LEU A 183 -11.22 20.69 5.48
C LEU A 183 -12.76 20.72 5.35
N GLU A 184 -13.27 20.77 4.12
CA GLU A 184 -14.70 20.76 3.82
C GLU A 184 -15.15 19.35 3.42
N HIS A 185 -16.29 18.86 3.98
CA HIS A 185 -16.93 17.53 3.85
C HIS A 185 -16.61 16.55 5.00
N GLN A 186 -17.57 16.33 5.92
CA GLN A 186 -17.43 15.35 7.00
C GLN A 186 -18.73 14.65 7.41
N THR A 187 -18.59 13.39 7.85
CA THR A 187 -19.38 12.79 8.93
C THR A 187 -18.63 12.98 10.25
N THR A 188 -18.94 14.03 11.00
CA THR A 188 -18.53 14.19 12.40
C THR A 188 -19.51 13.47 13.32
N ILE A 189 -19.02 12.88 14.41
CA ILE A 189 -19.87 12.41 15.51
C ILE A 189 -19.56 13.29 16.71
N ASN A 190 -20.59 13.93 17.26
CA ASN A 190 -20.51 14.65 18.53
C ASN A 190 -20.47 13.66 19.70
N ASN A 191 -19.60 13.89 20.68
CA ASN A 191 -19.30 13.00 21.80
C ASN A 191 -20.48 12.69 22.78
N ASN A 192 -21.71 13.14 22.49
CA ASN A 192 -22.83 13.16 23.46
C ASN A 192 -23.93 12.11 23.23
N GLN A 193 -23.70 10.97 22.59
CA GLN A 193 -24.73 9.92 22.52
C GLN A 193 -24.28 8.57 23.07
N GLU A 194 -24.87 8.24 24.22
CA GLU A 194 -24.94 6.90 24.79
C GLU A 194 -25.46 5.90 23.76
N VAL A 195 -24.74 4.80 23.61
CA VAL A 195 -25.11 3.65 22.79
C VAL A 195 -26.34 2.97 23.42
N LYS A 196 -27.55 3.29 22.94
CA LYS A 196 -28.77 2.51 23.25
C LYS A 196 -29.12 1.54 22.13
N LYS A 197 -29.15 0.25 22.50
CA LYS A 197 -29.84 -0.84 21.80
C LYS A 197 -31.35 -0.56 21.72
N CYS A 198 -32.00 -0.88 20.60
CA CYS A 198 -33.02 -1.95 20.48
C CYS A 198 -33.95 -1.79 19.26
N LYS A 199 -34.11 -2.92 18.54
CA LYS A 199 -35.35 -3.54 18.01
C LYS A 199 -36.21 -2.84 16.92
N SER A 200 -36.86 -3.73 16.19
CA SER A 200 -37.57 -3.61 14.91
C SER A 200 -39.00 -3.08 14.97
N ASN A 201 -39.46 -2.63 13.79
CA ASN A 201 -40.83 -2.49 13.25
C ASN A 201 -41.67 -1.28 13.69
N ASN A 202 -41.96 -0.37 12.75
CA ASN A 202 -43.25 -0.33 12.03
C ASN A 202 -43.25 0.72 10.90
N MET A 203 -43.97 0.39 9.83
CA MET A 203 -44.29 1.27 8.70
C MET A 203 -45.20 2.42 9.13
N ALA A 204 -44.96 3.63 8.61
CA ALA A 204 -45.95 4.42 7.86
C ALA A 204 -45.39 5.77 7.39
N THR A 205 -45.75 6.10 6.15
CA THR A 205 -45.88 7.43 5.52
C THR A 205 -44.62 8.26 5.21
N THR A 206 -44.53 8.54 3.91
CA THR A 206 -43.61 9.36 3.11
C THR A 206 -42.99 10.57 3.81
N PRO A 207 -41.72 10.88 3.51
CA PRO A 207 -41.47 12.07 2.68
C PRO A 207 -40.48 11.80 1.53
N GLN A 208 -40.82 12.37 0.38
CA GLN A 208 -39.92 12.53 -0.77
C GLN A 208 -38.64 13.27 -0.38
N HIS A 209 -37.54 12.75 -0.92
CA HIS A 209 -36.26 13.41 -1.18
C HIS A 209 -35.62 14.19 -0.02
N ASN A 210 -34.86 13.46 0.79
CA ASN A 210 -33.61 13.96 1.37
C ASN A 210 -32.55 12.85 1.32
N ILE A 211 -31.64 12.90 0.34
CA ILE A 211 -30.32 12.29 0.48
C ILE A 211 -29.29 13.34 0.05
N ILE A 212 -28.66 13.89 1.08
CA ILE A 212 -27.53 14.82 1.03
C ILE A 212 -26.29 14.05 0.54
N GLY A 213 -25.60 14.58 -0.49
CA GLY A 213 -24.19 14.31 -0.82
C GLY A 213 -23.90 13.16 -1.80
N SER A 214 -23.67 13.51 -3.08
CA SER A 214 -22.93 12.76 -4.14
C SER A 214 -23.12 11.24 -4.31
N ALA A 215 -24.28 10.64 -3.98
CA ALA A 215 -24.56 9.29 -4.47
C ALA A 215 -24.46 9.30 -6.01
N PRO A 216 -23.58 8.50 -6.63
CA PRO A 216 -23.48 8.46 -8.08
C PRO A 216 -24.84 8.07 -8.66
N PHE A 217 -25.24 8.65 -9.79
CA PHE A 217 -26.52 8.30 -10.41
C PHE A 217 -26.50 6.80 -10.78
N ILE A 218 -27.28 6.01 -10.06
CA ILE A 218 -27.52 4.58 -10.33
C ILE A 218 -28.92 4.48 -10.90
N ASP A 219 -29.08 3.68 -11.95
CA ASP A 219 -30.39 3.42 -12.55
C ASP A 219 -31.36 2.93 -11.48
N LYS A 220 -32.53 3.58 -11.39
CA LYS A 220 -33.49 3.34 -10.31
C LYS A 220 -33.99 1.89 -10.29
N HIS A 221 -34.29 1.33 -11.46
CA HIS A 221 -34.76 -0.05 -11.55
C HIS A 221 -33.67 -1.03 -11.13
N PHE A 222 -32.43 -0.80 -11.57
CA PHE A 222 -31.29 -1.58 -11.11
C PHE A 222 -31.08 -1.46 -9.61
N TYR A 223 -31.18 -0.26 -9.04
CA TYR A 223 -31.02 -0.03 -7.61
C TYR A 223 -32.08 -0.76 -6.78
N ASP A 224 -33.35 -0.68 -7.20
CA ASP A 224 -34.47 -1.35 -6.51
C ASP A 224 -34.29 -2.88 -6.54
N ASP A 225 -33.94 -3.44 -7.69
CA ASP A 225 -33.57 -4.87 -7.81
C ASP A 225 -32.36 -5.20 -6.94
N PHE A 226 -31.33 -4.34 -6.97
CA PHE A 226 -30.11 -4.52 -6.19
C PHE A 226 -30.41 -4.58 -4.70
N GLN A 227 -31.37 -3.80 -4.18
CA GLN A 227 -31.76 -3.87 -2.77
C GLN A 227 -32.57 -5.13 -2.46
N ALA A 228 -33.47 -5.55 -3.35
CA ALA A 228 -34.41 -6.64 -3.10
C ALA A 228 -33.87 -8.05 -3.38
N GLN A 229 -32.98 -8.23 -4.36
CA GLN A 229 -32.58 -9.53 -4.89
C GLN A 229 -31.17 -9.96 -4.45
N ASP A 230 -30.85 -11.24 -4.55
CA ASP A 230 -29.49 -11.75 -4.38
C ASP A 230 -28.61 -11.47 -5.62
N PHE A 231 -27.29 -11.55 -5.46
CA PHE A 231 -26.34 -11.21 -6.52
C PHE A 231 -26.46 -12.10 -7.76
N LYS A 232 -26.74 -13.40 -7.59
CA LYS A 232 -26.89 -14.33 -8.71
C LYS A 232 -28.10 -13.98 -9.56
N THR A 233 -29.21 -13.62 -8.92
CA THR A 233 -30.43 -13.16 -9.61
C THR A 233 -30.18 -11.87 -10.39
N ILE A 234 -29.51 -10.88 -9.78
CA ILE A 234 -29.13 -9.63 -10.46
C ILE A 234 -28.23 -9.90 -11.66
N ILE A 235 -27.20 -10.73 -11.48
CA ILE A 235 -26.27 -11.12 -12.54
C ILE A 235 -27.04 -11.71 -13.74
N SER A 236 -27.92 -12.68 -13.48
CA SER A 236 -28.68 -13.35 -14.53
C SER A 236 -29.65 -12.41 -15.25
N LYS A 237 -30.28 -11.47 -14.52
CA LYS A 237 -31.26 -10.53 -15.07
C LYS A 237 -30.62 -9.49 -16.00
N TYR A 238 -29.41 -9.04 -15.69
CA TYR A 238 -28.76 -7.92 -16.39
C TYR A 238 -27.61 -8.33 -17.32
N LYS A 239 -27.23 -9.62 -17.41
CA LYS A 239 -26.07 -10.13 -18.19
C LYS A 239 -26.04 -9.76 -19.67
N ASP A 240 -27.21 -9.57 -20.28
CA ASP A 240 -27.31 -9.27 -21.71
C ASP A 240 -27.18 -7.76 -21.98
N ARG A 241 -27.32 -6.92 -20.94
CA ARG A 241 -27.25 -5.46 -21.00
C ARG A 241 -25.95 -4.91 -20.42
N LEU A 242 -25.47 -5.51 -19.32
CA LEU A 242 -24.30 -5.07 -18.58
C LEU A 242 -23.21 -6.15 -18.71
N ARG A 243 -21.99 -5.72 -19.06
CA ARG A 243 -20.86 -6.62 -19.29
C ARG A 243 -19.94 -6.64 -18.08
N ASN A 244 -19.52 -7.83 -17.67
CA ASN A 244 -18.49 -7.96 -16.65
C ASN A 244 -17.09 -7.83 -17.26
N VAL A 245 -16.50 -6.65 -17.16
CA VAL A 245 -15.18 -6.37 -17.74
C VAL A 245 -14.08 -6.92 -16.82
N GLN A 246 -13.12 -7.66 -17.38
CA GLN A 246 -12.04 -8.32 -16.61
C GLN A 246 -10.63 -8.02 -17.14
N MET A 247 -10.49 -7.66 -18.41
CA MET A 247 -9.22 -7.28 -19.02
C MET A 247 -9.42 -6.42 -20.27
N SER A 248 -8.40 -5.65 -20.63
CA SER A 248 -8.32 -4.94 -21.92
C SER A 248 -8.34 -5.93 -23.09
N ARG A 249 -8.65 -5.43 -24.29
CA ARG A 249 -8.60 -6.25 -25.51
C ARG A 249 -7.17 -6.73 -25.75
N ILE A 250 -7.03 -8.00 -26.10
CA ILE A 250 -5.75 -8.60 -26.46
C ILE A 250 -5.51 -8.35 -27.96
N PRO A 251 -4.31 -7.92 -28.38
CA PRO A 251 -3.99 -7.76 -29.80
C PRO A 251 -4.18 -9.06 -30.58
N PHE A 252 -4.61 -8.93 -31.83
CA PHE A 252 -4.59 -10.04 -32.77
C PHE A 252 -3.17 -10.18 -33.34
N VAL A 253 -2.60 -11.38 -33.22
CA VAL A 253 -1.28 -11.73 -33.76
C VAL A 253 -1.37 -13.00 -34.59
N SER A 254 -0.36 -13.25 -35.42
CA SER A 254 -0.29 -14.47 -36.22
C SER A 254 -0.27 -15.72 -35.34
N ASP A 255 -0.87 -16.81 -35.82
CA ASP A 255 -0.86 -18.12 -35.15
C ASP A 255 0.54 -18.73 -35.05
N ASP A 256 1.51 -18.22 -35.83
CA ASP A 256 2.91 -18.64 -35.82
C ASP A 256 3.78 -17.87 -34.80
N GLU A 257 3.22 -16.86 -34.13
CA GLU A 257 3.91 -16.15 -33.05
C GLU A 257 3.72 -16.85 -31.70
N MET A 258 4.82 -17.18 -31.02
CA MET A 258 4.79 -17.87 -29.72
C MET A 258 4.15 -17.02 -28.60
N MET A 259 4.38 -15.72 -28.63
CA MET A 259 4.03 -14.78 -27.56
C MET A 259 3.31 -13.56 -28.14
N ILE A 260 2.30 -13.08 -27.45
CA ILE A 260 1.61 -11.83 -27.72
C ILE A 260 2.26 -10.76 -26.84
N GLU A 261 2.81 -9.72 -27.45
CA GLU A 261 3.20 -8.49 -26.75
C GLU A 261 1.94 -7.72 -26.35
N LEU A 262 1.82 -7.37 -25.07
CA LEU A 262 0.66 -6.66 -24.55
C LEU A 262 0.94 -5.14 -24.57
N PRO A 263 0.03 -4.33 -25.14
CA PRO A 263 0.15 -2.87 -25.20
C PRO A 263 0.43 -2.23 -23.83
N THR A 264 1.10 -1.08 -23.80
CA THR A 264 1.46 -0.39 -22.55
C THR A 264 0.27 -0.03 -21.67
N ASP A 265 -0.91 0.13 -22.26
CA ASP A 265 -2.20 0.39 -21.65
C ASP A 265 -3.06 -0.87 -21.45
N PHE A 266 -2.46 -2.07 -21.51
CA PHE A 266 -3.16 -3.31 -21.15
C PHE A 266 -3.32 -3.45 -19.64
N TYR A 267 -4.56 -3.59 -19.19
CA TYR A 267 -4.95 -3.80 -17.80
C TYR A 267 -5.72 -5.12 -17.63
N GLU A 268 -5.56 -5.78 -16.48
CA GLU A 268 -6.31 -7.00 -16.18
C GLU A 268 -6.56 -7.17 -14.67
N ILE A 269 -7.68 -7.80 -14.34
CA ILE A 269 -7.96 -8.24 -12.98
C ILE A 269 -7.42 -9.65 -12.80
N ARG A 270 -6.40 -9.80 -11.95
CA ARG A 270 -5.82 -11.12 -11.66
C ARG A 270 -6.67 -11.91 -10.68
N ARG A 271 -6.98 -13.15 -11.07
CA ARG A 271 -7.62 -14.16 -10.22
C ARG A 271 -6.60 -15.21 -9.80
N LEU A 272 -6.74 -15.70 -8.58
CA LEU A 272 -5.99 -16.83 -8.08
C LEU A 272 -6.85 -18.08 -8.23
N PHE A 273 -6.26 -19.17 -8.71
CA PHE A 273 -6.95 -20.44 -8.88
C PHE A 273 -6.30 -21.50 -8.01
N GLU A 274 -7.11 -22.43 -7.51
CA GLU A 274 -6.62 -23.58 -6.78
C GLU A 274 -5.79 -24.47 -7.72
N VAL A 275 -4.57 -24.81 -7.29
CA VAL A 275 -3.57 -25.51 -8.12
C VAL A 275 -3.50 -27.01 -7.82
N LYS A 276 -4.09 -27.45 -6.71
CA LYS A 276 -4.05 -28.83 -6.21
C LYS A 276 -5.39 -29.20 -5.56
N GLY A 277 -5.63 -30.49 -5.38
CA GLY A 277 -6.81 -31.00 -4.69
C GLY A 277 -8.06 -31.07 -5.57
N LYS A 278 -9.21 -31.36 -4.93
CA LYS A 278 -10.52 -31.56 -5.58
C LYS A 278 -11.05 -30.29 -6.26
N ASP A 279 -10.61 -29.13 -5.79
CA ASP A 279 -11.02 -27.82 -6.33
C ASP A 279 -10.05 -27.27 -7.38
N LYS A 280 -9.09 -28.07 -7.88
CA LYS A 280 -8.12 -27.63 -8.89
C LYS A 280 -8.82 -26.96 -10.08
N GLY A 281 -8.39 -25.74 -10.39
CA GLY A 281 -8.97 -24.91 -11.47
C GLY A 281 -10.14 -24.03 -11.04
N ARG A 282 -10.65 -24.16 -9.81
CA ARG A 282 -11.63 -23.21 -9.25
C ARG A 282 -10.93 -21.94 -8.77
N CYS A 283 -11.62 -20.81 -8.88
CA CYS A 283 -11.09 -19.55 -8.36
C CYS A 283 -11.07 -19.59 -6.82
N LYS A 284 -9.94 -19.20 -6.24
CA LYS A 284 -9.81 -19.02 -4.80
C LYS A 284 -10.54 -17.76 -4.38
N ARG A 285 -11.63 -17.92 -3.63
CA ARG A 285 -12.39 -16.79 -3.10
C ARG A 285 -11.59 -16.05 -2.04
N VAL A 286 -11.75 -14.73 -2.01
CA VAL A 286 -11.11 -13.86 -1.03
C VAL A 286 -11.92 -13.90 0.26
N VAL A 287 -11.32 -14.41 1.33
CA VAL A 287 -11.99 -14.60 2.63
C VAL A 287 -11.80 -13.39 3.57
N TYR A 288 -12.49 -13.42 4.71
CA TYR A 288 -12.27 -12.44 5.79
C TYR A 288 -10.78 -12.34 6.19
N GLY A 289 -10.31 -11.14 6.52
CA GLY A 289 -8.89 -10.85 6.79
C GLY A 289 -7.99 -10.66 5.55
N GLN A 290 -8.49 -10.90 4.33
CA GLN A 290 -7.74 -10.69 3.08
C GLN A 290 -8.08 -9.39 2.36
N HIS A 291 -8.50 -8.36 3.12
CA HIS A 291 -8.82 -7.02 2.61
C HIS A 291 -9.86 -7.01 1.48
N ARG A 292 -10.98 -7.75 1.65
CA ARG A 292 -12.04 -7.92 0.64
C ARG A 292 -12.54 -6.59 0.06
N LYS A 293 -12.91 -5.61 0.89
CA LYS A 293 -13.38 -4.28 0.44
C LYS A 293 -12.32 -3.53 -0.39
N ARG A 294 -11.05 -3.56 0.04
CA ARG A 294 -9.94 -2.95 -0.71
C ARG A 294 -9.73 -3.62 -2.07
N LYS A 295 -9.87 -4.94 -2.15
CA LYS A 295 -9.79 -5.68 -3.42
C LYS A 295 -10.95 -5.35 -4.35
N LEU A 296 -12.17 -5.22 -3.83
CA LEU A 296 -13.33 -4.78 -4.60
C LEU A 296 -13.11 -3.39 -5.20
N PHE A 297 -12.68 -2.42 -4.38
CA PHE A 297 -12.32 -1.08 -4.85
C PHE A 297 -11.21 -1.12 -5.92
N HIS A 298 -10.11 -1.83 -5.65
CA HIS A 298 -9.00 -1.94 -6.59
C HIS A 298 -9.43 -2.57 -7.93
N ASN A 299 -10.31 -3.57 -7.88
CA ASN A 299 -10.85 -4.19 -9.09
C ASN A 299 -11.74 -3.21 -9.88
N LEU A 300 -12.54 -2.35 -9.23
CA LEU A 300 -13.28 -1.30 -9.94
C LEU A 300 -12.34 -0.28 -10.59
N MET A 301 -11.28 0.14 -9.91
CA MET A 301 -10.30 1.06 -10.50
C MET A 301 -9.62 0.44 -11.74
N ILE A 302 -9.29 -0.85 -11.71
CA ILE A 302 -8.80 -1.56 -12.90
C ILE A 302 -9.85 -1.56 -14.02
N ARG A 303 -11.14 -1.75 -13.71
CA ARG A 303 -12.19 -1.69 -14.73
C ARG A 303 -12.33 -0.32 -15.36
N ARG A 304 -12.22 0.75 -14.55
CA ARG A 304 -12.15 2.13 -15.06
C ARG A 304 -10.92 2.37 -15.94
N LEU A 305 -9.78 1.70 -15.69
CA LEU A 305 -8.64 1.76 -16.61
C LEU A 305 -8.88 0.97 -17.91
N ILE A 306 -9.68 -0.09 -17.87
CA ILE A 306 -10.02 -0.88 -19.07
C ILE A 306 -11.06 -0.12 -19.92
N THR A 307 -12.03 0.51 -19.26
CA THR A 307 -13.12 1.27 -19.87
C THR A 307 -13.34 2.53 -19.03
N GLU A 308 -12.86 3.67 -19.51
CA GLU A 308 -12.82 4.93 -18.73
C GLU A 308 -14.21 5.50 -18.40
N ASP A 309 -15.20 5.24 -19.25
CA ASP A 309 -16.57 5.78 -19.14
C ASP A 309 -17.58 4.84 -18.46
N LEU A 310 -17.15 3.97 -17.54
CA LEU A 310 -18.08 3.09 -16.82
C LEU A 310 -19.00 3.88 -15.91
N SER A 311 -20.31 3.64 -16.06
CA SER A 311 -21.33 4.20 -15.18
C SER A 311 -21.29 3.56 -13.79
N PRO A 312 -21.81 4.25 -12.75
CA PRO A 312 -21.95 3.68 -11.42
C PRO A 312 -22.78 2.39 -11.39
N THR A 313 -23.80 2.29 -12.25
CA THR A 313 -24.63 1.09 -12.41
C THR A 313 -23.80 -0.09 -12.91
N GLU A 314 -22.94 0.12 -13.90
CA GLU A 314 -22.04 -0.92 -14.42
C GLU A 314 -21.02 -1.35 -13.36
N LEU A 315 -20.42 -0.41 -12.64
CA LEU A 315 -19.49 -0.73 -11.55
C LEU A 315 -20.18 -1.51 -10.41
N LEU A 316 -21.42 -1.16 -10.07
CA LEU A 316 -22.18 -1.90 -9.06
C LEU A 316 -22.54 -3.31 -9.54
N TYR A 317 -22.88 -3.46 -10.82
CA TYR A 317 -23.09 -4.76 -11.44
C TYR A 317 -21.82 -5.62 -11.42
N ASP A 318 -20.66 -5.02 -11.70
CA ASP A 318 -19.36 -5.69 -11.58
C ASP A 318 -19.09 -6.15 -10.14
N LEU A 319 -19.44 -5.36 -9.13
CA LEU A 319 -19.35 -5.79 -7.73
C LEU A 319 -20.28 -6.96 -7.41
N CYS A 320 -21.46 -7.06 -8.02
CA CYS A 320 -22.33 -8.23 -7.86
C CYS A 320 -21.61 -9.51 -8.34
N TYR A 321 -20.96 -9.45 -9.51
CA TYR A 321 -20.11 -10.54 -10.00
C TYR A 321 -18.96 -10.88 -9.05
N GLU A 322 -18.29 -9.87 -8.49
CA GLU A 322 -17.23 -10.08 -7.51
C GLU A 322 -17.73 -10.82 -6.28
N MET A 323 -18.87 -10.40 -5.74
CA MET A 323 -19.45 -10.97 -4.53
C MET A 323 -19.91 -12.42 -4.73
N GLU A 324 -20.52 -12.71 -5.88
CA GLU A 324 -21.00 -14.05 -6.20
C GLU A 324 -19.83 -15.04 -6.40
N TYR A 325 -18.83 -14.69 -7.21
CA TYR A 325 -17.84 -15.65 -7.69
C TYR A 325 -16.47 -15.56 -7.02
N TYR A 326 -16.08 -14.40 -6.49
CA TYR A 326 -14.68 -14.12 -6.14
C TYR A 326 -14.46 -13.71 -4.68
N ILE A 327 -15.49 -13.24 -3.98
CA ILE A 327 -15.42 -12.87 -2.56
C ILE A 327 -16.21 -13.88 -1.75
N ASP A 328 -15.60 -14.40 -0.68
CA ASP A 328 -16.34 -15.18 0.31
C ASP A 328 -16.96 -14.23 1.33
N ASN A 329 -18.30 -14.21 1.36
CA ASN A 329 -19.10 -13.40 2.28
C ASN A 329 -19.91 -14.24 3.28
N THR A 330 -19.54 -15.51 3.47
CA THR A 330 -20.26 -16.42 4.38
C THR A 330 -20.03 -16.12 5.86
N ASN A 331 -18.94 -15.43 6.22
CA ASN A 331 -18.71 -14.98 7.59
C ASN A 331 -19.68 -13.84 7.96
N THR A 332 -20.73 -14.18 8.70
CA THR A 332 -21.80 -13.28 9.12
C THR A 332 -21.42 -12.30 10.24
N ALA A 333 -20.30 -12.50 10.93
CA ALA A 333 -19.80 -11.54 11.91
C ALA A 333 -19.24 -10.28 11.25
N HIS A 334 -18.77 -10.39 10.00
CA HIS A 334 -18.20 -9.29 9.25
C HIS A 334 -18.65 -9.32 7.77
N PRO A 335 -19.95 -9.15 7.49
CA PRO A 335 -20.44 -9.19 6.13
C PRO A 335 -20.01 -7.94 5.35
N ILE A 336 -19.70 -8.08 4.07
CA ILE A 336 -19.78 -6.97 3.12
C ILE A 336 -21.26 -6.79 2.80
N THR A 337 -21.77 -5.62 3.16
CA THR A 337 -23.18 -5.27 2.98
C THR A 337 -23.41 -4.62 1.62
N LYS A 338 -24.66 -4.58 1.15
CA LYS A 338 -25.02 -3.83 -0.06
C LYS A 338 -24.68 -2.34 0.04
N ARG A 339 -24.77 -1.76 1.24
CA ARG A 339 -24.32 -0.38 1.54
C ARG A 339 -22.82 -0.22 1.32
N ASP A 340 -22.00 -1.20 1.71
CA ASP A 340 -20.56 -1.15 1.46
C ASP A 340 -20.25 -1.16 -0.03
N LEU A 341 -20.99 -1.93 -0.84
CA LEU A 341 -20.81 -1.96 -2.28
C LEU A 341 -21.13 -0.61 -2.92
N LEU A 342 -22.22 0.04 -2.51
CA LEU A 342 -22.57 1.39 -2.96
C LEU A 342 -21.48 2.42 -2.59
N SER A 343 -20.96 2.34 -1.36
CA SER A 343 -19.86 3.20 -0.91
C SER A 343 -18.58 2.96 -1.73
N ILE A 344 -18.25 1.70 -2.02
CA ILE A 344 -17.09 1.34 -2.86
C ILE A 344 -17.24 1.89 -4.29
N VAL A 345 -18.45 1.85 -4.86
CA VAL A 345 -18.74 2.47 -6.17
C VAL A 345 -18.56 3.98 -6.10
N GLY A 346 -19.14 4.65 -5.09
CA GLY A 346 -18.95 6.10 -4.90
C GLY A 346 -17.47 6.50 -4.83
N SER A 347 -16.70 5.83 -3.96
CA SER A 347 -15.26 6.06 -3.87
C SER A 347 -14.52 5.76 -5.17
N ALA A 348 -14.92 4.72 -5.91
CA ALA A 348 -14.30 4.38 -7.18
C ALA A 348 -14.63 5.41 -8.27
N MET A 349 -15.79 6.09 -8.23
CA MET A 349 -16.14 7.16 -9.15
C MET A 349 -15.38 8.45 -8.86
N GLU A 350 -15.22 8.80 -7.59
CA GLU A 350 -14.54 10.03 -7.14
C GLU A 350 -13.01 9.92 -7.20
N ALA A 351 -12.46 8.70 -7.23
CA ALA A 351 -11.02 8.48 -7.24
C ALA A 351 -10.35 9.00 -8.52
N ASP A 352 -9.20 9.66 -8.33
CA ASP A 352 -8.29 10.07 -9.40
C ASP A 352 -7.73 8.83 -10.12
N LEU A 353 -8.20 8.63 -11.35
CA LEU A 353 -7.84 7.50 -12.19
C LEU A 353 -6.39 7.62 -12.71
N ASP A 354 -5.86 8.82 -12.89
CA ASP A 354 -4.51 9.04 -13.43
C ASP A 354 -3.45 8.77 -12.36
N THR A 355 -3.67 9.23 -11.13
CA THR A 355 -2.83 8.83 -10.00
C THR A 355 -2.82 7.31 -9.84
N PHE A 356 -3.98 6.67 -9.96
CA PHE A 356 -4.07 5.21 -9.92
C PHE A 356 -3.28 4.57 -11.07
N ARG A 357 -3.44 5.07 -12.31
CA ARG A 357 -2.72 4.62 -13.52
C ARG A 357 -1.21 4.64 -13.32
N GLN A 358 -0.66 5.74 -12.81
CA GLN A 358 0.78 5.90 -12.58
C GLN A 358 1.33 4.92 -11.52
N SER A 359 0.53 4.60 -10.51
CA SER A 359 0.91 3.66 -9.46
C SER A 359 0.72 2.18 -9.84
N TYR A 360 -0.08 1.91 -10.88
CA TYR A 360 -0.46 0.56 -11.25
C TYR A 360 0.71 -0.18 -11.92
N LYS A 361 1.17 -1.25 -11.26
CA LYS A 361 2.17 -2.14 -11.84
C LYS A 361 1.48 -3.19 -12.70
N ARG A 362 1.73 -3.12 -14.01
CA ARG A 362 1.21 -4.10 -14.96
C ARG A 362 1.64 -5.51 -14.55
N PRO A 363 0.70 -6.46 -14.50
CA PRO A 363 1.00 -7.81 -14.03
C PRO A 363 1.84 -8.62 -15.01
N ARG A 364 1.76 -8.31 -16.30
CA ARG A 364 2.51 -8.96 -17.37
C ARG A 364 2.59 -8.07 -18.60
N GLU A 365 3.71 -8.17 -19.30
CA GLU A 365 3.97 -7.50 -20.58
C GLU A 365 3.69 -8.41 -21.78
N ARG A 366 3.66 -9.73 -21.55
CA ARG A 366 3.53 -10.74 -22.59
C ARG A 366 2.63 -11.87 -22.14
N MET A 367 1.98 -12.53 -23.10
CA MET A 367 1.27 -13.78 -22.84
C MET A 367 1.53 -14.80 -23.95
N VAL A 368 1.36 -16.07 -23.62
CA VAL A 368 1.47 -17.15 -24.62
C VAL A 368 0.32 -17.03 -25.62
N ASN A 369 0.65 -17.05 -26.90
CA ASN A 369 -0.35 -17.20 -27.95
C ASN A 369 -0.96 -18.61 -27.86
N ARG A 370 -2.25 -18.67 -27.54
CA ARG A 370 -2.97 -19.93 -27.39
C ARG A 370 -3.04 -20.68 -28.72
N ARG A 371 -3.18 -19.98 -29.84
CA ARG A 371 -3.32 -20.61 -31.17
C ARG A 371 -2.02 -21.25 -31.63
N TYR A 372 -0.87 -20.63 -31.36
CA TYR A 372 0.44 -21.26 -31.54
C TYR A 372 0.55 -22.57 -30.76
N ALA A 373 0.18 -22.55 -29.47
CA ALA A 373 0.23 -23.73 -28.62
C ALA A 373 -0.65 -24.87 -29.17
N GLU A 374 -1.86 -24.54 -29.62
CA GLU A 374 -2.81 -25.49 -30.21
C GLU A 374 -2.29 -26.05 -31.54
N ARG A 375 -1.83 -25.20 -32.47
CA ARG A 375 -1.28 -25.60 -33.78
C ARG A 375 -0.08 -26.54 -33.65
N HIS A 376 0.78 -26.31 -32.67
CA HIS A 376 2.00 -27.11 -32.45
C HIS A 376 1.84 -28.24 -31.43
N GLY A 377 0.62 -28.50 -30.91
CA GLY A 377 0.39 -29.54 -29.91
C GLY A 377 1.18 -29.34 -28.61
N MET A 378 1.54 -28.08 -28.28
CA MET A 378 2.37 -27.75 -27.13
C MET A 378 1.52 -27.25 -25.96
N THR A 379 1.97 -27.53 -24.74
CA THR A 379 1.39 -26.85 -23.56
C THR A 379 1.81 -25.39 -23.53
N LYS A 380 0.98 -24.51 -22.94
CA LYS A 380 1.33 -23.08 -22.77
C LYS A 380 2.69 -22.89 -22.07
N ARG A 381 3.01 -23.77 -21.11
CA ARG A 381 4.29 -23.74 -20.39
C ARG A 381 5.47 -24.07 -21.31
N ALA A 382 5.32 -25.06 -22.19
CA ALA A 382 6.35 -25.41 -23.14
C ALA A 382 6.62 -24.27 -24.14
N VAL A 383 5.56 -23.62 -24.64
CA VAL A 383 5.71 -22.43 -25.52
C VAL A 383 6.41 -21.29 -24.80
N ALA A 384 6.02 -20.96 -23.56
CA ALA A 384 6.68 -19.91 -22.77
C ALA A 384 8.17 -20.21 -22.54
N ASN A 385 8.52 -21.46 -22.22
CA ASN A 385 9.91 -21.86 -22.04
C ASN A 385 10.71 -21.72 -23.34
N LYS A 386 10.14 -22.15 -24.47
CA LYS A 386 10.78 -22.01 -25.80
C LYS A 386 11.01 -20.54 -26.16
N ALA A 387 10.00 -19.69 -25.97
CA ALA A 387 10.11 -18.26 -26.23
C ALA A 387 11.16 -17.57 -25.32
N ASN A 388 11.23 -17.96 -24.05
CA ASN A 388 12.24 -17.42 -23.13
C ASN A 388 13.65 -17.89 -23.49
N ALA A 389 13.82 -19.16 -23.84
CA ALA A 389 15.12 -19.69 -24.29
C ALA A 389 15.63 -18.92 -25.51
N GLU A 390 14.77 -18.70 -26.50
CA GLU A 390 15.13 -17.94 -27.70
C GLU A 390 15.51 -16.49 -27.38
N ARG A 391 14.74 -15.83 -26.50
CA ARG A 391 15.07 -14.47 -26.06
C ARG A 391 16.40 -14.40 -25.31
N HIS A 392 16.70 -15.38 -24.46
CA HIS A 392 17.98 -15.44 -23.75
C HIS A 392 19.15 -15.71 -24.70
N ARG A 393 18.93 -16.51 -25.75
CA ARG A 393 19.92 -16.75 -26.81
C ARG A 393 20.26 -15.44 -27.52
N VAL A 394 19.27 -14.72 -28.03
CA VAL A 394 19.45 -13.43 -28.73
C VAL A 394 20.18 -12.41 -27.84
N LYS A 395 19.74 -12.22 -26.60
CA LYS A 395 20.41 -11.29 -25.65
C LYS A 395 21.85 -11.68 -25.35
N LYS A 396 22.14 -12.98 -25.29
CA LYS A 396 23.51 -13.48 -25.08
C LYS A 396 24.38 -13.17 -26.29
N GLU A 397 23.87 -13.40 -27.49
CA GLU A 397 24.57 -13.11 -28.75
C GLU A 397 24.89 -11.61 -28.88
N GLU A 398 23.91 -10.73 -28.62
CA GLU A 398 24.11 -9.27 -28.59
C GLU A 398 25.15 -8.84 -27.55
N LEU A 399 25.08 -9.39 -26.33
CA LEU A 399 26.07 -9.10 -25.29
C LEU A 399 27.46 -9.57 -25.71
N TYR A 400 27.56 -10.75 -26.30
CA TYR A 400 28.85 -11.34 -26.70
C TYR A 400 29.47 -10.58 -27.87
N ALA A 401 28.68 -10.08 -28.80
CA ALA A 401 29.16 -9.18 -29.85
C ALA A 401 29.79 -7.91 -29.24
N ARG A 402 29.09 -7.25 -28.32
CA ARG A 402 29.60 -6.05 -27.62
C ARG A 402 30.85 -6.32 -26.78
N ILE A 403 30.93 -7.48 -26.12
CA ILE A 403 32.15 -7.89 -25.42
C ILE A 403 33.28 -8.08 -26.43
N GLY A 404 33.02 -8.77 -27.54
CA GLY A 404 34.02 -9.05 -28.58
C GLY A 404 34.63 -7.80 -29.20
N GLU A 405 33.86 -6.72 -29.37
CA GLU A 405 34.35 -5.42 -29.88
C GLU A 405 35.38 -4.75 -28.97
N LEU A 406 35.28 -4.97 -27.66
CA LEU A 406 36.10 -4.29 -26.65
C LEU A 406 37.11 -5.20 -25.97
N TYR A 407 37.03 -6.52 -26.19
CA TYR A 407 37.85 -7.50 -25.50
C TYR A 407 39.27 -7.52 -26.06
N ASP A 408 40.25 -7.26 -25.19
CA ASP A 408 41.68 -7.31 -25.53
C ASP A 408 42.31 -8.62 -25.02
N CYS A 409 42.88 -9.39 -25.96
CA CYS A 409 43.54 -10.66 -25.67
C CYS A 409 44.89 -10.52 -24.95
N SER A 410 45.50 -9.33 -24.99
CA SER A 410 46.75 -9.01 -24.29
C SER A 410 46.51 -8.78 -22.79
N LEU A 411 45.31 -8.32 -22.43
CA LEU A 411 44.93 -7.94 -21.08
C LEU A 411 44.42 -9.11 -20.24
N GLY A 412 44.59 -8.99 -18.92
CA GLY A 412 43.99 -9.85 -17.92
C GLY A 412 42.48 -9.64 -17.80
N ASN A 413 41.82 -10.52 -17.05
CA ASN A 413 40.37 -10.43 -16.86
C ASN A 413 39.96 -9.14 -16.11
N LYS A 414 40.78 -8.66 -15.16
CA LYS A 414 40.46 -7.46 -14.37
C LYS A 414 40.48 -6.19 -15.22
N GLU A 415 41.46 -6.07 -16.11
CA GLU A 415 41.62 -4.92 -17.01
C GLU A 415 40.53 -4.92 -18.08
N ASN A 416 40.24 -6.08 -18.69
CA ASN A 416 39.11 -6.22 -19.61
C ASN A 416 37.77 -5.85 -18.95
N LEU A 417 37.54 -6.26 -17.69
CA LEU A 417 36.32 -5.88 -16.97
C LEU A 417 36.22 -4.36 -16.72
N ALA A 418 37.34 -3.69 -16.46
CA ALA A 418 37.37 -2.24 -16.29
C ALA A 418 37.00 -1.52 -17.59
N ILE A 419 37.59 -1.92 -18.72
CA ILE A 419 37.27 -1.37 -20.05
C ILE A 419 35.80 -1.61 -20.38
N LEU A 420 35.29 -2.83 -20.20
CA LEU A 420 33.87 -3.12 -20.46
C LEU A 420 32.95 -2.22 -19.63
N ALA A 421 33.27 -2.00 -18.35
CA ALA A 421 32.50 -1.12 -17.47
C ALA A 421 32.51 0.35 -17.93
N GLU A 422 33.64 0.86 -18.42
CA GLU A 422 33.76 2.22 -18.98
C GLU A 422 32.83 2.43 -20.18
N TYR A 423 32.57 1.38 -20.97
CA TYR A 423 31.64 1.39 -22.10
C TYR A 423 30.22 0.91 -21.74
N GLY A 424 29.88 0.89 -20.45
CA GLY A 424 28.55 0.55 -19.96
C GLY A 424 28.17 -0.94 -20.07
N ILE A 425 29.17 -1.83 -20.11
CA ILE A 425 29.00 -3.29 -20.09
C ILE A 425 29.44 -3.80 -18.71
N ASP A 426 28.51 -3.76 -17.76
CA ASP A 426 28.74 -4.33 -16.43
C ASP A 426 28.43 -5.83 -16.42
N ILE A 427 29.46 -6.66 -16.32
CA ILE A 427 29.35 -8.12 -16.30
C ILE A 427 30.22 -8.75 -15.22
N SER A 428 29.80 -9.92 -14.73
CA SER A 428 30.62 -10.71 -13.82
C SER A 428 31.82 -11.35 -14.51
N ILE A 429 32.87 -11.63 -13.74
CA ILE A 429 34.05 -12.37 -14.20
C ILE A 429 33.69 -13.73 -14.81
N ASP A 430 32.65 -14.40 -14.31
CA ASP A 430 32.20 -15.69 -14.84
C ASP A 430 31.56 -15.57 -16.21
N THR A 431 30.86 -14.47 -16.47
CA THR A 431 30.32 -14.17 -17.80
C THR A 431 31.44 -13.92 -18.80
N LEU A 432 32.47 -13.19 -18.41
CA LEU A 432 33.68 -13.00 -19.21
C LEU A 432 34.42 -14.33 -19.46
N LYS A 433 34.58 -15.17 -18.44
CA LYS A 433 35.17 -16.51 -18.58
C LYS A 433 34.39 -17.41 -19.55
N ARG A 434 33.04 -17.38 -19.48
CA ARG A 434 32.17 -18.11 -20.42
C ARG A 434 32.33 -17.60 -21.84
N PHE A 435 32.31 -16.29 -22.04
CA PHE A 435 32.60 -15.66 -23.33
C PHE A 435 33.94 -16.16 -23.90
N LYS A 436 35.02 -16.11 -23.10
CA LYS A 436 36.34 -16.58 -23.52
C LYS A 436 36.36 -18.05 -23.89
N LYS A 437 35.71 -18.91 -23.10
CA LYS A 437 35.65 -20.36 -23.35
C LYS A 437 34.92 -20.66 -24.66
N GLU A 438 33.75 -20.05 -24.86
CA GLU A 438 32.90 -20.30 -26.02
C GLU A 438 33.50 -19.74 -27.32
N ASN A 439 34.32 -18.68 -27.23
CA ASN A 439 35.02 -18.10 -28.36
C ASN A 439 36.48 -18.60 -28.52
N GLY A 440 36.90 -19.63 -27.78
CA GLY A 440 38.23 -20.22 -27.92
C GLY A 440 39.40 -19.36 -27.40
N LEU A 441 39.14 -18.32 -26.61
CA LEU A 441 40.10 -17.33 -26.10
C LEU A 441 40.74 -17.74 -24.75
N THR A 442 40.55 -18.97 -24.30
CA THR A 442 41.20 -19.49 -23.08
C THR A 442 42.66 -19.86 -23.35
N ARG A 443 43.62 -19.18 -22.68
CA ARG A 443 45.05 -19.55 -22.73
C ARG A 443 45.23 -21.02 -22.33
N LYS A 444 45.86 -21.82 -23.20
CA LYS A 444 46.35 -23.16 -22.84
C LYS A 444 47.49 -22.99 -21.83
N TYR A 445 47.37 -23.57 -20.64
CA TYR A 445 48.46 -23.56 -19.67
C TYR A 445 49.65 -24.36 -20.23
N ALA A 446 50.74 -23.68 -20.61
CA ALA A 446 52.03 -24.32 -20.81
C ALA A 446 52.63 -24.63 -19.43
N LYS A 447 52.88 -25.92 -19.14
CA LYS A 447 53.56 -26.39 -17.92
C LYS A 447 54.90 -25.66 -17.79
N ARG A 448 55.08 -24.80 -16.78
CA ARG A 448 56.39 -24.28 -16.40
C ARG A 448 57.25 -25.44 -15.90
N ARG A 449 58.35 -25.76 -16.59
CA ARG A 449 59.44 -26.58 -16.07
C ARG A 449 60.13 -25.79 -14.95
N SER A 450 60.19 -26.35 -13.74
CA SER A 450 60.94 -25.78 -12.62
C SER A 450 62.44 -26.01 -12.83
N SER A 451 63.21 -24.94 -12.98
CA SER A 451 64.67 -24.98 -12.83
C SER A 451 65.01 -25.01 -11.34
N LYS A 452 65.57 -26.12 -10.85
CA LYS A 452 66.29 -26.19 -9.57
C LYS A 452 67.58 -25.37 -9.70
N SER A 453 67.82 -24.47 -8.77
CA SER A 453 69.12 -23.83 -8.56
C SER A 453 69.96 -24.71 -7.62
N GLU A 454 71.04 -25.29 -8.14
CA GLU A 454 72.21 -25.72 -7.38
C GLU A 454 73.19 -24.54 -7.29
N SER A 455 73.65 -24.21 -6.08
CA SER A 455 74.91 -23.53 -5.73
C SER A 455 74.76 -22.95 -4.30
N ASP A 456 75.69 -23.04 -3.36
CA ASP A 456 76.98 -23.72 -3.24
C ASP A 456 77.37 -23.68 -1.76
N ALA A 457 78.19 -24.65 -1.36
CA ALA A 457 78.85 -24.72 -0.07
C ALA A 457 79.97 -23.66 0.04
N ALA A 458 80.07 -23.04 1.22
CA ALA A 458 81.31 -22.60 1.85
C ALA A 458 81.09 -22.49 3.36
#